data_AF-A0A5J6XN57-F1
#
_entry.id   AF-A0A5J6XN57-F1
#
_cell.length_a   1.000
_cell.length_b   1.000
_cell.length_c   1.000
_cell.angle_alpha   90.00
_cell.angle_beta   90.00
_cell.angle_gamma   90.00
#
_symmetry.space_group_name_H-M   'P 1'
#
loop_
_entity.id
_entity.type
_entity.pdbx_description
1 polymer ?
#
loop_
_entity_poly.entity_id
_entity_poly.type
_entity_poly.pdbx_seq_one_letter_code
_entity_poly.pdbx_strand_id
1 'polypeptide(L)'
;MFLNDIQLLDESDKTNIYTDAICITEMFLWYLGKKFKTEDCKAIFFHCGDYENVRVIKEEQEGYDVLVPKNSYDVQLPLDLSKYNKATDFGKKKILTLALQRGMTYLAESKDWDIKKVDQSIERMYEKKLTHTFQAWKGKLSPDKRKLAYPLVHLDLNEFKVSLIVEDRRKQIIATKEIAVTKPDLDELGYYMKKLEWLSDSEVILYTRAHKKTYNSILL
;
A
#
# COMPACT_ATOMS: atom_id res chain seq x y z
N MET A 1 12.75 -3.02 -16.45
CA MET A 1 11.34 -2.91 -16.03
C MET A 1 11.28 -2.45 -14.57
N PHE A 2 10.11 -2.15 -14.00
CA PHE A 2 9.99 -1.83 -12.57
C PHE A 2 8.84 -2.62 -11.95
N LEU A 3 9.08 -3.14 -10.76
CA LEU A 3 8.04 -3.78 -9.93
C LEU A 3 7.09 -2.71 -9.41
N ASN A 4 5.79 -2.89 -9.67
CA ASN A 4 4.74 -1.94 -9.31
C ASN A 4 3.65 -2.54 -8.43
N ASP A 5 3.51 -3.87 -8.43
CA ASP A 5 2.45 -4.56 -7.69
C ASP A 5 2.98 -5.84 -7.04
N ILE A 6 2.52 -6.10 -5.83
CA ILE A 6 2.76 -7.34 -5.09
C ILE A 6 1.49 -7.65 -4.34
N GLN A 7 1.01 -8.88 -4.46
CA GLN A 7 -0.16 -9.36 -3.76
C GLN A 7 0.17 -10.65 -3.02
N LEU A 8 -0.38 -10.79 -1.81
CA LEU A 8 -0.42 -12.06 -1.09
C LEU A 8 -1.87 -12.53 -1.13
N LEU A 9 -2.10 -13.74 -1.63
CA LEU A 9 -3.44 -14.30 -1.82
C LEU A 9 -3.49 -15.72 -1.23
N ASP A 10 -4.68 -16.17 -0.88
CA ASP A 10 -4.98 -17.54 -0.48
C ASP A 10 -6.14 -18.03 -1.34
N GLU A 11 -5.87 -19.01 -2.21
CA GLU A 11 -6.86 -19.56 -3.15
C GLU A 11 -7.90 -20.46 -2.46
N SER A 12 -7.76 -20.74 -1.17
CA SER A 12 -8.66 -21.65 -0.45
C SER A 12 -9.95 -21.00 0.06
N ASP A 13 -10.10 -19.67 -0.09
CA ASP A 13 -11.21 -18.85 0.44
C ASP A 13 -11.42 -18.97 1.97
N LYS A 14 -10.43 -19.49 2.71
CA LYS A 14 -10.51 -19.74 4.16
C LYS A 14 -9.94 -18.60 4.99
N THR A 15 -9.33 -17.61 4.36
CA THR A 15 -8.67 -16.49 5.04
C THR A 15 -8.97 -15.16 4.37
N ASN A 16 -8.66 -14.06 5.07
CA ASN A 16 -8.71 -12.72 4.52
C ASN A 16 -7.32 -12.21 4.10
N ILE A 17 -6.38 -13.12 3.78
CA ILE A 17 -4.97 -12.77 3.50
C ILE A 17 -4.87 -11.68 2.44
N TYR A 18 -5.66 -11.78 1.36
CA TYR A 18 -5.68 -10.77 0.29
C TYR A 18 -5.90 -9.35 0.83
N THR A 19 -6.97 -9.16 1.60
CA THR A 19 -7.34 -7.85 2.16
C THR A 19 -6.41 -7.40 3.28
N ASP A 20 -6.09 -8.32 4.21
CA ASP A 20 -5.21 -8.05 5.35
C ASP A 20 -3.78 -7.68 4.87
N ALA A 21 -3.32 -8.23 3.74
CA ALA A 21 -1.98 -7.98 3.22
C ALA A 21 -1.81 -6.66 2.48
N ILE A 22 -2.89 -5.98 2.05
CA ILE A 22 -2.80 -4.73 1.28
C ILE A 22 -1.93 -3.69 2.01
N CYS A 23 -2.13 -3.52 3.33
CA CYS A 23 -1.34 -2.57 4.10
C CYS A 23 0.16 -2.93 4.12
N ILE A 24 0.49 -4.22 4.08
CA ILE A 24 1.86 -4.74 4.12
C ILE A 24 2.54 -4.60 2.76
N THR A 25 1.87 -5.00 1.67
CA THR A 25 2.42 -4.95 0.32
C THR A 25 2.60 -3.52 -0.16
N GLU A 26 1.64 -2.63 0.08
CA GLU A 26 1.77 -1.21 -0.24
C GLU A 26 2.90 -0.55 0.54
N MET A 27 3.01 -0.85 1.83
CA MET A 27 4.10 -0.34 2.67
C MET A 27 5.46 -0.82 2.17
N PHE A 28 5.58 -2.09 1.80
CA PHE A 28 6.81 -2.65 1.26
C PHE A 28 7.18 -1.99 -0.07
N LEU A 29 6.24 -1.91 -1.03
CA LEU A 29 6.46 -1.24 -2.32
C LEU A 29 6.89 0.22 -2.14
N TRP A 30 6.30 0.93 -1.17
CA TRP A 30 6.69 2.30 -0.84
C TRP A 30 8.16 2.40 -0.41
N TYR A 31 8.62 1.52 0.48
CA TYR A 31 10.00 1.54 0.98
C TYR A 31 11.01 0.94 0.01
N LEU A 32 10.61 -0.06 -0.77
CA LEU A 32 11.40 -0.63 -1.87
C LEU A 32 11.66 0.43 -2.94
N GLY A 33 10.66 1.30 -3.13
CA GLY A 33 10.71 2.47 -3.98
C GLY A 33 10.23 2.18 -5.40
N LYS A 34 9.54 3.16 -6.00
CA LYS A 34 8.90 3.09 -7.33
C LYS A 34 9.83 2.80 -8.52
N LYS A 35 11.13 2.61 -8.28
CA LYS A 35 12.15 2.35 -9.30
C LYS A 35 12.96 1.09 -8.99
N PHE A 36 12.41 0.16 -8.21
CA PHE A 36 13.01 -1.15 -8.02
C PHE A 36 13.06 -1.86 -9.38
N LYS A 37 14.26 -1.97 -9.93
CA LYS A 37 14.48 -2.50 -11.27
C LYS A 37 14.35 -4.00 -11.24
N THR A 38 13.54 -4.48 -12.16
CA THR A 38 13.39 -5.89 -12.54
C THR A 38 13.74 -6.01 -14.01
N GLU A 39 14.10 -7.20 -14.46
CA GLU A 39 14.38 -7.45 -15.87
C GLU A 39 13.09 -7.48 -16.67
N ASP A 40 12.14 -8.32 -16.24
CA ASP A 40 10.96 -8.79 -16.97
C ASP A 40 9.69 -8.90 -16.09
N CYS A 41 9.70 -8.36 -14.86
CA CYS A 41 8.58 -8.49 -13.90
C CYS A 41 8.02 -7.13 -13.45
N LYS A 42 6.69 -6.94 -13.50
CA LYS A 42 5.97 -5.76 -12.99
C LYS A 42 5.07 -6.08 -11.80
N ALA A 43 4.63 -7.32 -11.68
CA ALA A 43 3.69 -7.76 -10.66
C ALA A 43 4.10 -9.14 -10.12
N ILE A 44 3.91 -9.37 -8.82
CA ILE A 44 4.16 -10.66 -8.19
C ILE A 44 2.91 -11.07 -7.40
N PHE A 45 2.45 -12.29 -7.64
CA PHE A 45 1.33 -12.90 -6.93
C PHE A 45 1.86 -14.04 -6.07
N PHE A 46 1.91 -13.81 -4.76
CA PHE A 46 2.29 -14.82 -3.78
C PHE A 46 1.07 -15.60 -3.32
N HIS A 47 0.97 -16.84 -3.80
CA HIS A 47 -0.04 -17.83 -3.42
C HIS A 47 0.35 -18.44 -2.08
N CYS A 48 -0.26 -17.97 -1.00
CA CYS A 48 -0.03 -18.38 0.38
C CYS A 48 -0.78 -19.66 0.69
N GLY A 49 -0.08 -20.69 1.20
CA GLY A 49 -0.73 -21.95 1.54
C GLY A 49 0.20 -22.96 2.20
N ASP A 50 -0.31 -24.17 2.39
CA ASP A 50 0.45 -25.29 2.96
C ASP A 50 1.34 -25.94 1.89
N TYR A 51 2.42 -25.25 1.56
CA TYR A 51 3.45 -25.70 0.62
C TYR A 51 4.73 -26.02 1.38
N GLU A 52 5.55 -26.95 0.87
CA GLU A 52 6.83 -27.25 1.51
C GLU A 52 7.86 -26.14 1.29
N ASN A 53 7.94 -25.64 0.05
CA ASN A 53 8.98 -24.73 -0.41
C ASN A 53 8.40 -23.55 -1.21
N VAL A 54 9.17 -22.47 -1.28
CA VAL A 54 8.85 -21.35 -2.19
C VAL A 54 9.18 -21.80 -3.61
N ARG A 55 8.28 -21.55 -4.56
CA ARG A 55 8.47 -21.96 -5.95
C ARG A 55 7.77 -21.01 -6.92
N VAL A 56 8.47 -20.61 -7.99
CA VAL A 56 7.81 -19.97 -9.14
C VAL A 56 6.99 -21.02 -9.89
N ILE A 57 5.69 -20.77 -10.02
CA ILE A 57 4.74 -21.64 -10.72
C ILE A 57 4.58 -21.18 -12.16
N LYS A 58 4.58 -19.86 -12.38
CA LYS A 58 4.36 -19.25 -13.69
C LYS A 58 5.15 -17.95 -13.82
N GLU A 59 5.70 -17.74 -15.01
CA GLU A 59 6.28 -16.48 -15.45
C GLU A 59 5.54 -16.04 -16.71
N GLU A 60 4.60 -15.10 -16.59
CA GLU A 60 3.86 -14.60 -17.72
C GLU A 60 4.56 -13.43 -18.37
N GLN A 61 5.14 -13.63 -19.54
CA GLN A 61 5.87 -12.57 -20.24
C GLN A 61 5.02 -11.83 -21.29
N GLU A 62 4.14 -12.51 -22.06
CA GLU A 62 3.47 -11.86 -23.20
C GLU A 62 1.98 -12.22 -23.45
N GLY A 63 1.45 -13.25 -22.78
CA GLY A 63 0.07 -13.71 -22.96
C GLY A 63 -0.97 -12.63 -22.66
N TYR A 64 -1.97 -12.47 -23.53
CA TYR A 64 -3.13 -11.64 -23.23
C TYR A 64 -4.11 -12.50 -22.43
N ASP A 65 -3.88 -12.62 -21.12
CA ASP A 65 -4.93 -13.05 -20.21
C ASP A 65 -5.66 -11.81 -19.69
N VAL A 66 -6.98 -11.80 -19.79
CA VAL A 66 -7.80 -10.69 -19.28
C VAL A 66 -7.70 -10.60 -17.75
N LEU A 67 -7.28 -11.69 -17.10
CA LEU A 67 -7.26 -11.84 -15.65
C LEU A 67 -5.86 -11.76 -15.03
N VAL A 68 -4.79 -11.98 -15.81
CA VAL A 68 -3.42 -11.97 -15.29
C VAL A 68 -2.59 -10.86 -15.97
N PRO A 69 -1.98 -9.94 -15.20
CA PRO A 69 -1.17 -8.89 -15.79
C PRO A 69 0.05 -9.47 -16.51
N LYS A 70 0.32 -8.97 -17.72
CA LYS A 70 1.57 -9.25 -18.43
C LYS A 70 2.79 -8.88 -17.57
N ASN A 71 3.87 -9.64 -17.71
CA ASN A 71 5.10 -9.47 -16.94
C ASN A 71 4.84 -9.73 -15.46
N SER A 72 4.17 -10.82 -15.13
CA SER A 72 3.87 -11.20 -13.75
C SER A 72 4.44 -12.57 -13.39
N TYR A 73 4.76 -12.72 -12.11
CA TYR A 73 5.21 -13.99 -11.54
C TYR A 73 4.18 -14.52 -10.55
N ASP A 74 3.79 -15.78 -10.72
CA ASP A 74 3.03 -16.53 -9.73
C ASP A 74 3.99 -17.37 -8.89
N VAL A 75 3.95 -17.17 -7.58
CA VAL A 75 4.87 -17.81 -6.65
C VAL A 75 4.11 -18.49 -5.53
N GLN A 76 4.31 -19.80 -5.40
CA GLN A 76 3.90 -20.59 -4.25
C GLN A 76 4.70 -20.15 -3.03
N LEU A 77 4.01 -19.80 -1.94
CA LEU A 77 4.60 -19.26 -0.73
C LEU A 77 4.07 -20.02 0.50
N PRO A 78 4.91 -20.82 1.18
CA PRO A 78 4.49 -21.52 2.39
C PRO A 78 4.07 -20.56 3.51
N LEU A 79 2.86 -20.75 4.03
CA LEU A 79 2.29 -19.98 5.13
C LEU A 79 1.34 -20.84 5.97
N ASP A 80 1.58 -20.88 7.28
CA ASP A 80 0.70 -21.60 8.22
C ASP A 80 -0.61 -20.82 8.42
N LEU A 81 -1.64 -21.21 7.66
CA LEU A 81 -2.97 -20.60 7.69
C LEU A 81 -3.66 -20.75 9.06
N SER A 82 -3.37 -21.84 9.80
CA SER A 82 -3.93 -22.07 11.14
C SER A 82 -3.37 -21.07 12.14
N LYS A 83 -2.06 -20.84 12.09
CA LYS A 83 -1.37 -19.82 12.90
C LYS A 83 -1.83 -18.43 12.54
N TYR A 84 -1.99 -18.14 11.25
CA TYR A 84 -2.50 -16.86 10.76
C TYR A 84 -3.89 -16.54 11.32
N ASN A 85 -4.84 -17.47 11.21
CA ASN A 85 -6.22 -17.27 11.64
C ASN A 85 -6.36 -17.07 13.15
N LYS A 86 -5.42 -17.59 13.95
CA LYS A 86 -5.40 -17.45 15.42
C LYS A 86 -4.60 -16.25 15.92
N ALA A 87 -3.90 -15.55 15.04
CA ALA A 87 -3.02 -14.45 15.44
C ALA A 87 -3.82 -13.18 15.74
N THR A 88 -3.29 -12.35 16.63
CA THR A 88 -3.74 -10.96 16.80
C THR A 88 -3.43 -10.15 15.54
N ASP A 89 -4.02 -8.97 15.39
CA ASP A 89 -3.77 -8.10 14.22
C ASP A 89 -2.29 -7.82 14.01
N PHE A 90 -1.56 -7.45 15.07
CA PHE A 90 -0.12 -7.27 14.97
C PHE A 90 0.63 -8.58 14.66
N GLY A 91 0.13 -9.71 15.16
CA GLY A 91 0.65 -11.04 14.82
C GLY A 91 0.45 -11.38 13.34
N LYS A 92 -0.73 -11.10 12.77
CA LYS A 92 -1.03 -11.26 11.35
C LYS A 92 -0.10 -10.42 10.49
N LYS A 93 0.05 -9.13 10.80
CA LYS A 93 1.00 -8.24 10.11
C LYS A 93 2.41 -8.80 10.10
N LYS A 94 2.88 -9.34 11.23
CA LYS A 94 4.20 -9.99 11.32
C LYS A 94 4.28 -11.23 10.43
N ILE A 95 3.28 -12.10 10.47
CA ILE A 95 3.22 -13.32 9.64
C ILE A 95 3.28 -12.95 8.16
N LEU A 96 2.45 -12.00 7.71
CA LEU A 96 2.40 -11.54 6.33
C LEU A 96 3.70 -10.85 5.90
N THR A 97 4.32 -10.04 6.76
CA THR A 97 5.61 -9.39 6.47
C THR A 97 6.73 -10.42 6.32
N LEU A 98 6.78 -11.44 7.17
CA LEU A 98 7.76 -12.52 7.07
C LEU A 98 7.56 -13.38 5.81
N ALA A 99 6.30 -13.65 5.46
CA ALA A 99 5.97 -14.35 4.22
C ALA A 99 6.42 -13.53 2.99
N LEU A 100 6.10 -12.24 2.96
CA LEU A 100 6.55 -11.32 1.91
C LEU A 100 8.08 -11.27 1.81
N GLN A 101 8.78 -11.13 2.94
CA GLN A 101 10.24 -11.16 2.97
C GLN A 101 10.78 -12.44 2.35
N ARG A 102 10.28 -13.60 2.80
CA ARG A 102 10.71 -14.91 2.29
C ARG A 102 10.50 -15.04 0.78
N GLY A 103 9.34 -14.63 0.27
CA GLY A 103 9.03 -14.66 -1.16
C GLY A 103 9.92 -13.71 -1.97
N MET A 104 10.12 -12.49 -1.49
CA MET A 104 10.96 -11.48 -2.16
C MET A 104 12.44 -11.83 -2.12
N THR A 105 12.95 -12.39 -1.02
CA THR A 105 14.34 -12.89 -0.92
C THR A 105 14.57 -14.01 -1.92
N TYR A 106 13.67 -14.99 -2.00
CA TYR A 106 13.77 -16.07 -2.98
C TYR A 106 13.80 -15.57 -4.43
N LEU A 107 12.93 -14.60 -4.77
CA LEU A 107 12.95 -13.99 -6.11
C LEU A 107 14.22 -13.18 -6.35
N ALA A 108 14.68 -12.41 -5.36
CA ALA A 108 15.89 -11.62 -5.49
C ALA A 108 17.14 -12.49 -5.70
N GLU A 109 17.24 -13.62 -5.00
CA GLU A 109 18.33 -14.57 -5.19
C GLU A 109 18.25 -15.27 -6.56
N SER A 110 17.06 -15.71 -6.97
CA SER A 110 16.89 -16.46 -8.22
C SER A 110 16.98 -15.59 -9.48
N LYS A 111 16.72 -14.28 -9.37
CA LYS A 111 16.69 -13.32 -10.48
C LYS A 111 17.77 -12.24 -10.38
N ASP A 112 18.74 -12.40 -9.47
CA ASP A 112 19.82 -11.43 -9.20
C ASP A 112 19.31 -9.99 -8.95
N TRP A 113 18.18 -9.86 -8.23
CA TRP A 113 17.69 -8.55 -7.81
C TRP A 113 18.40 -8.06 -6.54
N ASP A 114 18.27 -6.77 -6.26
CA ASP A 114 18.92 -6.13 -5.11
C ASP A 114 18.31 -6.58 -3.77
N ILE A 115 18.83 -7.69 -3.24
CA ILE A 115 18.41 -8.26 -1.94
C ILE A 115 18.59 -7.28 -0.78
N LYS A 116 19.62 -6.43 -0.83
CA LYS A 116 19.87 -5.42 0.22
C LYS A 116 18.72 -4.42 0.32
N LYS A 117 18.11 -4.05 -0.82
CA LYS A 117 16.91 -3.20 -0.81
C LYS A 117 15.70 -3.90 -0.25
N VAL A 118 15.53 -5.19 -0.49
CA VAL A 118 14.45 -5.99 0.11
C VAL A 118 14.58 -5.94 1.63
N ASP A 119 15.75 -6.28 2.17
CA ASP A 119 15.99 -6.30 3.63
C ASP A 119 15.80 -4.92 4.27
N GLN A 120 16.39 -3.87 3.68
CA GLN A 120 16.23 -2.49 4.17
C GLN A 120 14.77 -2.02 4.17
N SER A 121 13.97 -2.50 3.23
CA SER A 121 12.54 -2.17 3.16
C SER A 121 11.78 -2.82 4.31
N ILE A 122 12.05 -4.09 4.60
CA ILE A 122 11.46 -4.82 5.72
C ILE A 122 11.85 -4.19 7.06
N GLU A 123 13.12 -3.81 7.25
CA GLU A 123 13.58 -3.12 8.46
C GLU A 123 12.79 -1.83 8.70
N ARG A 124 12.65 -0.98 7.67
CA ARG A 124 11.85 0.25 7.74
C ARG A 124 10.37 -0.01 8.04
N MET A 125 9.82 -1.13 7.56
CA MET A 125 8.45 -1.52 7.90
C MET A 125 8.29 -1.75 9.40
N TYR A 126 9.23 -2.47 10.01
CA TYR A 126 9.23 -2.73 11.45
C TYR A 126 9.45 -1.46 12.28
N GLU A 127 10.33 -0.55 11.86
CA GLU A 127 10.52 0.75 12.51
C GLU A 127 9.21 1.56 12.62
N LYS A 128 8.32 1.37 11.64
CA LYS A 128 7.01 2.00 11.56
C LYS A 128 5.88 1.14 12.12
N LYS A 129 6.21 0.09 12.88
CA LYS A 129 5.24 -0.80 13.52
C LYS A 129 4.24 -1.44 12.55
N LEU A 130 4.66 -1.65 11.30
CA LEU A 130 3.83 -2.27 10.25
C LEU A 130 2.51 -1.50 10.02
N THR A 131 2.55 -0.17 10.10
CA THR A 131 1.50 0.72 9.61
C THR A 131 2.11 1.72 8.65
N HIS A 132 1.38 2.07 7.61
CA HIS A 132 1.87 2.99 6.60
C HIS A 132 1.14 4.32 6.69
N THR A 133 1.87 5.42 6.60
CA THR A 133 1.27 6.76 6.54
C THR A 133 2.04 7.57 5.53
N PHE A 134 1.32 8.11 4.56
CA PHE A 134 1.92 8.82 3.44
C PHE A 134 0.98 9.89 2.90
N GLN A 135 1.59 10.87 2.25
CA GLN A 135 0.88 11.88 1.50
C GLN A 135 0.51 11.29 0.13
N ALA A 136 -0.79 11.19 -0.18
CA ALA A 136 -1.26 10.52 -1.41
C ALA A 136 -0.72 11.19 -2.68
N TRP A 137 -0.58 12.52 -2.65
CA TRP A 137 0.01 13.31 -3.73
C TRP A 137 0.55 14.65 -3.24
N LYS A 138 1.32 15.32 -4.09
CA LYS A 138 1.89 16.65 -3.79
C LYS A 138 0.81 17.65 -3.35
N GLY A 139 1.04 18.26 -2.20
CA GLY A 139 0.12 19.23 -1.61
C GLY A 139 -0.04 20.50 -2.45
N LYS A 140 -1.07 21.29 -2.12
CA LYS A 140 -1.34 22.58 -2.75
C LYS A 140 -1.11 23.72 -1.76
N LEU A 141 -0.41 24.75 -2.22
CA LEU A 141 -0.20 25.97 -1.47
C LEU A 141 -1.48 26.82 -1.48
N SER A 142 -1.73 27.52 -0.39
CA SER A 142 -2.73 28.60 -0.33
C SER A 142 -2.39 29.72 -1.33
N PRO A 143 -3.36 30.58 -1.71
CA PRO A 143 -3.12 31.68 -2.65
C PRO A 143 -2.00 32.63 -2.19
N ASP A 144 -1.95 32.97 -0.89
CA ASP A 144 -0.85 33.73 -0.26
C ASP A 144 0.46 32.94 -0.08
N LYS A 145 0.47 31.65 -0.42
CA LYS A 145 1.59 30.71 -0.30
C LYS A 145 2.13 30.56 1.13
N ARG A 146 1.32 30.80 2.16
CA ARG A 146 1.72 30.65 3.57
C ARG A 146 1.38 29.28 4.16
N LYS A 147 0.46 28.56 3.54
CA LYS A 147 -0.02 27.26 4.03
C LYS A 147 0.09 26.21 2.93
N LEU A 148 0.31 24.96 3.30
CA LEU A 148 0.27 23.80 2.41
C LEU A 148 -0.82 22.85 2.90
N ALA A 149 -1.70 22.44 2.01
CA ALA A 149 -2.71 21.43 2.30
C ALA A 149 -2.45 20.14 1.51
N TYR A 150 -2.76 18.99 2.09
CA TYR A 150 -2.68 17.70 1.41
C TYR A 150 -3.54 16.63 2.10
N PRO A 151 -4.03 15.63 1.33
CA PRO A 151 -4.56 14.43 1.92
C PRO A 151 -3.43 13.56 2.46
N LEU A 152 -3.58 13.13 3.70
CA LEU A 152 -2.75 12.16 4.38
C LEU A 152 -3.53 10.84 4.49
N VAL A 153 -2.90 9.77 4.02
CA VAL A 153 -3.44 8.42 4.05
C VAL A 153 -2.75 7.63 5.15
N HIS A 154 -3.53 6.90 5.93
CA HIS A 154 -3.05 5.93 6.90
C HIS A 154 -3.60 4.55 6.54
N LEU A 155 -2.71 3.57 6.38
CA LEU A 155 -3.04 2.17 6.11
C LEU A 155 -2.71 1.32 7.35
N ASP A 156 -3.72 0.61 7.83
CA ASP A 156 -3.62 -0.42 8.85
C ASP A 156 -4.29 -1.72 8.33
N LEU A 157 -4.21 -2.81 9.10
CA LEU A 157 -4.73 -4.13 8.74
C LEU A 157 -6.23 -4.12 8.48
N ASN A 158 -7.00 -3.42 9.33
CA ASN A 158 -8.46 -3.51 9.33
C ASN A 158 -9.16 -2.26 8.79
N GLU A 159 -8.44 -1.15 8.69
CA GLU A 159 -9.01 0.13 8.29
C GLU A 159 -7.98 0.99 7.56
N PHE A 160 -8.46 1.73 6.56
CA PHE A 160 -7.71 2.82 5.97
C PHE A 160 -8.37 4.15 6.32
N LYS A 161 -7.55 5.19 6.52
CA LYS A 161 -8.03 6.53 6.90
C LYS A 161 -7.50 7.58 5.95
N VAL A 162 -8.35 8.52 5.61
CA VAL A 162 -7.99 9.73 4.86
C VAL A 162 -8.25 10.95 5.72
N SER A 163 -7.23 11.79 5.89
CA SER A 163 -7.32 13.06 6.59
C SER A 163 -6.85 14.19 5.70
N LEU A 164 -7.52 15.34 5.73
CA LEU A 164 -7.03 16.57 5.15
C LEU A 164 -6.16 17.29 6.18
N ILE A 165 -4.87 17.45 5.86
CA ILE A 165 -3.88 18.13 6.68
C ILE A 165 -3.62 19.51 6.09
N VAL A 166 -3.49 20.51 6.97
CA VAL A 166 -2.92 21.82 6.63
C VAL A 166 -1.74 22.09 7.53
N GLU A 167 -0.61 22.44 6.91
CA GLU A 167 0.61 22.87 7.60
C GLU A 167 1.01 24.29 7.22
N ASP A 168 1.73 24.96 8.13
CA ASP A 168 2.35 26.26 7.87
C ASP A 168 3.73 26.11 7.16
N ARG A 169 4.41 27.24 6.89
CA ARG A 169 5.76 27.22 6.30
C ARG A 169 6.84 26.56 7.18
N ARG A 170 6.58 26.38 8.48
CA ARG A 170 7.47 25.70 9.42
C ARG A 170 7.15 24.20 9.51
N LYS A 171 6.25 23.69 8.66
CA LYS A 171 5.75 22.31 8.67
C LYS A 171 5.03 21.93 9.97
N GLN A 172 4.48 22.93 10.68
CA GLN A 172 3.61 22.65 11.81
C GLN A 172 2.20 22.42 11.29
N ILE A 173 1.60 21.32 11.72
CA ILE A 173 0.19 21.02 11.43
C ILE A 173 -0.66 22.04 12.18
N ILE A 174 -1.37 22.89 11.44
CA ILE A 174 -2.25 23.92 11.98
C ILE A 174 -3.72 23.48 11.93
N ALA A 175 -4.06 22.51 11.08
CA ALA A 175 -5.38 21.88 11.10
C ALA A 175 -5.35 20.46 10.55
N THR A 176 -6.30 19.66 11.02
CA THR A 176 -6.55 18.29 10.57
C THR A 176 -8.04 18.06 10.54
N LYS A 177 -8.54 17.45 9.47
CA LYS A 177 -9.93 16.99 9.36
C LYS A 177 -9.95 15.58 8.84
N GLU A 178 -10.55 14.65 9.57
CA GLU A 178 -10.83 13.32 9.08
C GLU A 178 -11.88 13.39 7.96
N ILE A 179 -11.62 12.69 6.86
CA ILE A 179 -12.45 12.70 5.66
C ILE A 179 -13.25 11.41 5.55
N ALA A 180 -12.58 10.29 5.81
CA ALA A 180 -13.18 8.96 5.74
C ALA A 180 -12.34 7.94 6.51
N VAL A 181 -13.03 6.90 6.98
CA VAL A 181 -12.47 5.63 7.43
C VAL A 181 -13.14 4.55 6.59
N THR A 182 -12.36 3.73 5.90
CA THR A 182 -12.85 2.66 5.02
C THR A 182 -12.30 1.31 5.47
N LYS A 183 -12.87 0.24 4.94
CA LYS A 183 -12.19 -1.07 4.97
C LYS A 183 -10.89 -1.02 4.13
N PRO A 184 -9.99 -2.01 4.24
CA PRO A 184 -8.77 -2.06 3.45
C PRO A 184 -9.09 -2.27 1.97
N ASP A 185 -9.29 -1.17 1.26
CA ASP A 185 -9.58 -1.11 -0.17
C ASP A 185 -8.99 0.20 -0.72
N LEU A 186 -7.99 0.08 -1.58
CA LEU A 186 -7.28 1.23 -2.16
C LEU A 186 -8.14 1.97 -3.20
N ASP A 187 -9.01 1.27 -3.90
CA ASP A 187 -9.91 1.87 -4.89
C ASP A 187 -11.00 2.68 -4.18
N GLU A 188 -11.57 2.12 -3.11
CA GLU A 188 -12.53 2.83 -2.24
C GLU A 188 -11.90 4.10 -1.65
N LEU A 189 -10.66 3.99 -1.14
CA LEU A 189 -9.90 5.11 -0.60
C LEU A 189 -9.70 6.23 -1.65
N GLY A 190 -9.46 5.85 -2.91
CA GLY A 190 -9.36 6.78 -4.04
C GLY A 190 -10.62 7.62 -4.27
N TYR A 191 -11.81 7.15 -3.89
CA TYR A 191 -13.04 7.93 -4.00
C TYR A 191 -13.09 9.12 -3.05
N TYR A 192 -12.38 9.09 -1.92
CA TYR A 192 -12.37 10.21 -0.96
C TYR A 192 -11.34 11.27 -1.30
N MET A 193 -10.52 11.02 -2.33
CA MET A 193 -9.44 11.89 -2.75
C MET A 193 -9.58 12.16 -4.24
N LYS A 194 -10.48 13.07 -4.65
CA LYS A 194 -10.64 13.45 -6.06
C LYS A 194 -9.78 14.65 -6.45
N LYS A 195 -9.93 15.75 -5.71
CA LYS A 195 -9.31 17.05 -6.04
C LYS A 195 -9.16 17.86 -4.76
N LEU A 196 -7.99 18.48 -4.59
CA LEU A 196 -7.74 19.47 -3.55
C LEU A 196 -7.79 20.87 -4.16
N GLU A 197 -8.37 21.85 -3.46
CA GLU A 197 -8.47 23.23 -3.95
C GLU A 197 -8.57 24.22 -2.78
N TRP A 198 -7.83 25.33 -2.86
CA TRP A 198 -8.01 26.46 -1.95
C TRP A 198 -9.07 27.40 -2.52
N LEU A 199 -10.10 27.71 -1.74
CA LEU A 199 -11.11 28.71 -2.10
C LEU A 199 -10.67 30.13 -1.70
N SER A 200 -9.85 30.24 -0.66
CA SER A 200 -9.29 31.48 -0.15
C SER A 200 -7.95 31.22 0.55
N ASP A 201 -7.38 32.23 1.20
CA ASP A 201 -6.18 32.05 2.05
C ASP A 201 -6.45 31.28 3.35
N SER A 202 -7.72 31.12 3.73
CA SER A 202 -8.16 30.46 4.97
C SER A 202 -9.05 29.23 4.73
N GLU A 203 -9.49 28.97 3.50
CA GLU A 203 -10.38 27.85 3.23
C GLU A 203 -9.81 26.91 2.16
N VAL A 204 -9.74 25.63 2.50
CA VAL A 204 -9.32 24.56 1.59
C VAL A 204 -10.35 23.44 1.58
N ILE A 205 -10.56 22.87 0.40
CA ILE A 205 -11.52 21.81 0.11
C ILE A 205 -10.83 20.59 -0.47
N LEU A 206 -11.19 19.41 0.05
CA LEU A 206 -10.98 18.13 -0.61
C LEU A 206 -12.32 17.62 -1.17
N TYR A 207 -12.40 17.54 -2.49
CA TYR A 207 -13.54 16.96 -3.20
C TYR A 207 -13.46 15.43 -3.20
N THR A 208 -14.60 14.78 -3.01
CA THR A 208 -14.77 13.32 -3.10
C THR A 208 -15.52 12.94 -4.39
N ARG A 209 -15.44 11.67 -4.79
CA ARG A 209 -16.29 11.02 -5.81
C ARG A 209 -17.46 10.25 -5.19
N ALA A 210 -17.40 9.94 -3.90
CA ALA A 210 -18.45 9.25 -3.17
C ALA A 210 -19.76 10.07 -3.19
N HIS A 211 -20.74 9.63 -3.99
CA HIS A 211 -22.10 10.18 -4.15
C HIS A 211 -22.22 11.71 -4.27
N LYS A 212 -22.40 12.22 -5.52
CA LYS A 212 -22.83 13.58 -5.94
C LYS A 212 -22.50 14.77 -4.98
N LYS A 213 -21.55 15.61 -5.40
CA LYS A 213 -21.28 16.99 -4.88
C LYS A 213 -21.10 17.09 -3.34
N THR A 214 -20.50 16.10 -2.69
CA THR A 214 -20.06 16.23 -1.30
C THR A 214 -18.60 16.72 -1.28
N TYR A 215 -18.29 17.63 -0.36
CA TYR A 215 -16.94 18.17 -0.19
C TYR A 215 -16.67 18.40 1.30
N ASN A 216 -15.41 18.30 1.69
CA ASN A 216 -14.96 18.57 3.05
C ASN A 216 -14.06 19.80 3.05
N SER A 217 -14.50 20.88 3.71
CA SER A 217 -13.70 22.08 3.92
C SER A 217 -13.11 22.14 5.32
N ILE A 218 -11.96 22.82 5.43
CA ILE A 218 -11.42 23.35 6.69
C ILE A 218 -11.36 24.87 6.54
N LEU A 219 -11.94 25.57 7.51
CA LEU A 219 -11.79 27.01 7.70
C LEU A 219 -10.71 27.23 8.78
N LEU A 220 -9.68 27.99 8.43
CA LEU A 220 -8.46 28.22 9.21
C LEU A 220 -8.39 29.62 9.80
#